data_AF-A0A7X3V522-F1
#
_entry.id   AF-A0A7X3V522-F1
#
_cell.length_a   1.000
_cell.length_b   1.000
_cell.length_c   1.000
_cell.angle_alpha   90.00
_cell.angle_beta   90.00
_cell.angle_gamma   90.00
#
_symmetry.space_group_name_H-M   'P 1'
#
loop_
_entity.id
_entity.type
_entity.pdbx_description
1 polymer ?
#
loop_
_entity_poly.entity_id
_entity_poly.type
_entity_poly.pdbx_seq_one_letter_code
_entity_poly.pdbx_strand_id
1 'polypeptide(L)'
;MIDRVTSALRAVLNRLSAWKGSCFYALVRLQDAFAAWNPRGDRFWTTIAGDSWSGFRDPTNLTRWTKGFLYAHLALVLGRLCFRAVEQAEGSLELPTAIRIISIALQLLVFYGSCVLVPVWTRRANHNARQLGACGMTFTPGWAAAWYFLPPGLFWKPYEVMTEIWRASVDPTDWEGRRGSPLVGWWWALWLAVTWGEFLVYGVAKLMLEPADAQTVGGAVRLAGLVLHLPMTLFLLTIVIKVHRLQVGHYDGDRS
;
A
#
# COMPACT_ATOMS: atom_id res chain seq x y z
N MET A 1 12.13 -30.77 2.69
CA MET A 1 11.28 -29.64 2.24
C MET A 1 12.04 -28.32 2.24
N ILE A 2 12.66 -27.93 3.36
CA ILE A 2 13.44 -26.69 3.48
C ILE A 2 14.55 -26.62 2.42
N ASP A 3 15.39 -27.66 2.30
CA ASP A 3 16.50 -27.66 1.33
C ASP A 3 16.04 -27.49 -0.13
N ARG A 4 14.87 -28.05 -0.46
CA ARG A 4 14.25 -27.95 -1.78
C ARG A 4 13.71 -26.54 -2.05
N VAL A 5 13.12 -25.90 -1.04
CA VAL A 5 12.70 -24.49 -1.11
C VAL A 5 13.94 -23.59 -1.27
N THR A 6 14.98 -23.83 -0.48
CA THR A 6 16.20 -23.02 -0.48
C THR A 6 16.95 -23.13 -1.81
N SER A 7 17.06 -24.34 -2.38
CA SER A 7 17.70 -24.55 -3.69
C SER A 7 16.89 -23.89 -4.81
N ALA A 8 15.57 -24.06 -4.83
CA ALA A 8 14.68 -23.44 -5.82
C ALA A 8 14.70 -21.91 -5.73
N LEU A 9 14.63 -21.34 -4.52
CA LEU A 9 14.75 -19.89 -4.31
C LEU A 9 16.10 -19.36 -4.78
N ARG A 10 17.20 -20.07 -4.50
CA ARG A 10 18.54 -19.67 -4.96
C ARG A 10 18.63 -19.66 -6.49
N ALA A 11 18.01 -20.64 -7.17
CA ALA A 11 17.93 -20.67 -8.62
C ALA A 11 17.16 -19.46 -9.19
N VAL A 12 16.00 -19.12 -8.60
CA VAL A 12 15.21 -17.94 -8.99
C VAL A 12 15.99 -16.65 -8.79
N LEU A 13 16.64 -16.48 -7.62
CA LEU A 13 17.42 -15.28 -7.31
C LEU A 13 18.62 -15.09 -8.24
N ASN A 14 19.34 -16.17 -8.56
CA ASN A 14 20.47 -16.11 -9.49
C ASN A 14 20.01 -15.64 -10.89
N ARG A 15 18.86 -16.13 -11.36
CA ARG A 15 18.29 -15.73 -12.66
C ARG A 15 17.79 -14.28 -12.67
N LEU A 16 17.13 -13.84 -11.60
CA LEU A 16 16.73 -12.44 -11.43
C LEU A 16 17.95 -11.50 -11.43
N SER A 17 19.08 -11.96 -10.89
CA SER A 17 20.31 -11.16 -10.87
C SER A 17 20.85 -10.83 -12.26
N ALA A 18 20.62 -11.70 -13.25
CA ALA A 18 21.02 -11.46 -14.63
C ALA A 18 20.20 -10.35 -15.32
N TRP A 19 19.00 -10.04 -14.80
CA TRP A 19 18.10 -9.01 -15.36
C TRP A 19 18.23 -7.64 -14.66
N LYS A 20 19.03 -7.55 -13.59
CA LYS A 20 19.14 -6.36 -12.74
C LYS A 20 19.49 -5.10 -13.52
N GLY A 21 20.44 -5.16 -14.45
CA GLY A 21 20.90 -3.99 -15.21
C GLY A 21 19.80 -3.35 -16.07
N SER A 22 19.16 -4.15 -16.93
CA SER A 22 18.16 -3.65 -17.88
C SER A 22 16.86 -3.22 -17.20
N CYS A 23 16.39 -3.97 -16.20
CA CYS A 23 15.19 -3.60 -15.43
C CYS A 23 15.41 -2.35 -14.58
N PHE A 24 16.56 -2.24 -13.91
CA PHE A 24 16.89 -1.07 -13.11
C PHE A 24 17.01 0.18 -13.99
N TYR A 25 17.68 0.07 -15.15
CA TYR A 25 17.78 1.16 -16.11
C TYR A 25 16.42 1.61 -16.66
N ALA A 26 15.54 0.67 -17.02
CA ALA A 26 14.19 0.99 -17.47
C ALA A 26 13.35 1.66 -16.37
N LEU A 27 13.46 1.20 -15.13
CA LEU A 27 12.78 1.80 -13.96
C LEU A 27 13.26 3.22 -13.70
N VAL A 28 14.58 3.46 -13.70
CA VAL A 28 15.16 4.80 -13.53
C VAL A 28 14.69 5.73 -14.65
N ARG A 29 14.72 5.28 -15.90
CA ARG A 29 14.24 6.09 -17.03
C ARG A 29 12.75 6.42 -16.95
N LEU A 30 11.94 5.48 -16.48
CA LEU A 30 10.52 5.72 -16.21
C LEU A 30 10.35 6.72 -15.07
N GLN A 31 11.13 6.58 -14.00
CA GLN A 31 11.11 7.52 -12.89
C GLN A 31 11.47 8.94 -13.36
N ASP A 32 12.50 9.11 -14.18
CA ASP A 32 12.89 10.40 -14.74
C ASP A 32 11.78 10.98 -15.63
N ALA A 33 11.15 10.16 -16.49
CA ALA A 33 10.02 10.58 -17.31
C ALA A 33 8.81 11.03 -16.47
N PHE A 34 8.53 10.34 -15.36
CA PHE A 34 7.46 10.70 -14.43
C PHE A 34 7.82 11.81 -13.44
N ALA A 35 9.12 12.09 -13.23
CA ALA A 35 9.59 13.24 -12.48
C ALA A 35 9.56 14.51 -13.33
N ALA A 36 9.84 14.39 -14.63
CA ALA A 36 9.64 15.45 -15.61
C ALA A 36 8.15 15.74 -15.86
N TRP A 37 7.28 14.77 -15.58
CA TRP A 37 5.84 15.01 -15.58
C TRP A 37 5.44 15.90 -14.41
N ASN A 38 4.87 17.06 -14.72
CA ASN A 38 4.50 18.08 -13.73
C ASN A 38 2.99 18.06 -13.42
N PRO A 39 2.55 17.30 -12.40
CA PRO A 39 1.15 17.26 -12.00
C PRO A 39 0.64 18.58 -11.38
N ARG A 40 1.52 19.55 -11.07
CA ARG A 40 1.09 20.87 -10.58
C ARG A 40 0.37 21.69 -11.66
N GLY A 41 0.62 21.40 -12.95
CA GLY A 41 0.11 22.17 -14.09
C GLY A 41 -0.91 21.44 -14.96
N ASP A 42 -1.13 20.13 -14.77
CA ASP A 42 -2.14 19.43 -15.56
C ASP A 42 -3.55 19.74 -15.07
N ARG A 43 -4.43 20.10 -16.02
CA ARG A 43 -5.83 20.42 -15.75
C ARG A 43 -6.76 19.21 -15.83
N PHE A 44 -6.25 18.06 -16.27
CA PHE A 44 -7.07 16.90 -16.61
C PHE A 44 -7.76 16.34 -15.36
N TRP A 45 -7.00 16.05 -14.30
CA TRP A 45 -7.60 15.56 -13.05
C TRP A 45 -8.14 16.67 -12.15
N THR A 46 -7.64 17.91 -12.26
CA THR A 46 -8.26 19.03 -11.53
C THR A 46 -9.66 19.34 -12.04
N THR A 47 -9.98 19.03 -13.31
CA THR A 47 -11.32 19.24 -13.88
C THR A 47 -12.27 18.08 -13.57
N ILE A 48 -11.80 16.83 -13.69
CA ILE A 48 -12.63 15.63 -13.41
C ILE A 48 -12.84 15.44 -11.91
N ALA A 49 -11.79 15.66 -11.12
CA ALA A 49 -11.82 15.56 -9.67
C ALA A 49 -11.94 16.93 -9.00
N GLY A 50 -12.45 17.95 -9.70
CA GLY A 50 -12.74 19.32 -9.24
C GLY A 50 -12.55 19.54 -7.74
N ASP A 51 -11.52 20.30 -7.35
CA ASP A 51 -11.37 20.75 -5.95
C ASP A 51 -12.42 21.84 -5.67
N SER A 52 -13.69 21.45 -5.66
CA SER A 52 -14.83 22.28 -5.28
C SER A 52 -14.94 22.42 -3.76
N TRP A 53 -13.97 21.89 -3.01
CA TRP A 53 -14.00 21.90 -1.57
C TRP A 53 -13.42 23.21 -1.05
N SER A 54 -14.26 24.02 -0.41
CA SER A 54 -13.82 25.11 0.45
C SER A 54 -13.59 24.61 1.87
N GLY A 55 -12.54 25.09 2.52
CA GLY A 55 -12.26 24.87 3.93
C GLY A 55 -11.85 23.44 4.30
N PHE A 56 -11.45 23.30 5.57
CA PHE A 56 -11.11 22.02 6.19
C PHE A 56 -12.35 21.10 6.26
N ARG A 57 -12.16 19.82 5.95
CA ARG A 57 -13.23 18.82 5.91
C ARG A 57 -13.02 17.79 7.00
N ASP A 58 -13.99 17.62 7.89
CA ASP A 58 -13.90 16.65 8.98
C ASP A 58 -13.52 15.24 8.44
N PRO A 59 -12.32 14.73 8.78
CA PRO A 59 -11.84 13.44 8.32
C PRO A 59 -12.31 12.28 9.22
N THR A 60 -13.05 12.53 10.30
CA THR A 60 -13.34 11.57 11.37
C THR A 60 -14.07 10.33 10.86
N ASN A 61 -15.20 10.50 10.17
CA ASN A 61 -16.00 9.38 9.67
C ASN A 61 -15.21 8.54 8.66
N LEU A 62 -14.54 9.20 7.71
CA LEU A 62 -13.74 8.52 6.70
C LEU A 62 -12.57 7.75 7.34
N THR A 63 -11.88 8.36 8.31
CA THR A 63 -10.80 7.72 9.06
C THR A 63 -11.32 6.52 9.85
N ARG A 64 -12.52 6.61 10.45
CA ARG A 64 -13.15 5.48 11.16
C ARG A 64 -13.40 4.29 10.23
N TRP A 65 -13.96 4.53 9.04
CA TRP A 65 -14.18 3.48 8.03
C TRP A 65 -12.87 2.89 7.53
N THR A 66 -11.89 3.72 7.17
CA THR A 66 -10.56 3.26 6.76
C THR A 66 -9.92 2.38 7.84
N LYS A 67 -9.94 2.81 9.10
CA LYS A 67 -9.44 1.99 10.23
C LYS A 67 -10.21 0.67 10.36
N GLY A 68 -11.54 0.69 10.25
CA GLY A 68 -12.38 -0.50 10.33
C GLY A 68 -11.99 -1.56 9.29
N PHE A 69 -11.78 -1.15 8.05
CA PHE A 69 -11.33 -2.04 6.98
C PHE A 69 -9.90 -2.54 7.20
N LEU A 70 -8.99 -1.71 7.69
CA LEU A 70 -7.63 -2.15 8.04
C LEU A 70 -7.62 -3.16 9.20
N TYR A 71 -8.46 -2.99 10.21
CA TYR A 71 -8.64 -3.99 11.28
C TYR A 71 -9.28 -5.28 10.77
N ALA A 72 -10.30 -5.18 9.91
CA ALA A 72 -10.91 -6.35 9.27
C ALA A 72 -9.88 -7.12 8.43
N HIS A 73 -9.01 -6.40 7.73
CA HIS A 73 -7.91 -7.01 6.98
C HIS A 73 -6.92 -7.75 7.91
N LEU A 74 -6.52 -7.15 9.03
CA LEU A 74 -5.69 -7.84 10.03
C LEU A 74 -6.36 -9.11 10.57
N ALA A 75 -7.64 -9.04 10.93
CA ALA A 75 -8.39 -10.20 11.42
C ALA A 75 -8.45 -11.32 10.37
N LEU A 76 -8.66 -10.99 9.10
CA LEU A 76 -8.68 -11.96 8.00
C LEU A 76 -7.31 -12.60 7.78
N VAL A 77 -6.22 -11.81 7.82
CA VAL A 77 -4.86 -12.35 7.67
C VAL A 77 -4.53 -13.29 8.84
N LEU A 78 -4.87 -12.92 10.07
CA LEU A 78 -4.70 -13.77 11.24
C LEU A 78 -5.53 -15.06 11.12
N GLY A 79 -6.79 -14.96 10.73
CA GLY A 79 -7.64 -16.12 10.50
C GLY A 79 -7.07 -17.08 9.46
N ARG A 80 -6.47 -16.55 8.38
CA ARG A 80 -5.80 -17.36 7.35
C ARG A 80 -4.53 -18.02 7.86
N LEU A 81 -3.75 -17.33 8.69
CA LEU A 81 -2.56 -17.91 9.34
C LEU A 81 -2.95 -19.03 10.30
N CYS A 82 -3.99 -18.82 11.12
CA CYS A 82 -4.51 -19.85 12.02
C CYS A 82 -5.03 -21.06 11.23
N PHE A 83 -5.84 -20.84 10.19
CA PHE A 83 -6.36 -21.92 9.34
C PHE A 83 -5.21 -22.75 8.74
N ARG A 84 -4.17 -22.09 8.20
CA ARG A 84 -2.97 -22.75 7.68
C ARG A 84 -2.23 -23.55 8.76
N ALA A 85 -2.16 -23.04 9.99
CA ALA A 85 -1.48 -23.71 11.09
C ALA A 85 -2.23 -24.98 11.54
N VAL A 86 -3.57 -24.93 11.60
CA VAL A 86 -4.39 -26.10 11.92
C VAL A 86 -4.33 -27.14 10.80
N GLU A 87 -4.46 -26.72 9.54
CA GLU A 87 -4.33 -27.62 8.38
C GLU A 87 -2.97 -28.34 8.35
N GLN A 88 -1.90 -27.66 8.77
CA GLN A 88 -0.57 -28.25 8.88
C GLN A 88 -0.45 -29.25 10.04
N ALA A 89 -1.22 -29.09 11.12
CA ALA A 89 -1.16 -29.93 12.32
C ALA A 89 -2.09 -31.15 12.25
N GLU A 90 -3.31 -30.95 11.73
CA GLU A 90 -4.38 -31.95 11.72
C GLU A 90 -4.58 -32.62 10.36
N GLY A 91 -3.94 -32.10 9.31
CA GLY A 91 -4.17 -32.53 7.93
C GLY A 91 -5.25 -31.68 7.25
N SER A 92 -5.68 -32.11 6.07
CA SER A 92 -6.61 -31.34 5.23
C SER A 92 -7.95 -31.11 5.93
N LEU A 93 -8.26 -29.86 6.25
CA LEU A 93 -9.56 -29.45 6.76
C LEU A 93 -10.52 -29.23 5.58
N GLU A 94 -11.46 -30.14 5.39
CA GLU A 94 -12.50 -29.97 4.39
C GLU A 94 -13.61 -29.04 4.90
N LEU A 95 -13.47 -27.75 4.63
CA LEU A 95 -14.53 -26.78 4.91
C LEU A 95 -15.70 -26.95 3.92
N PRO A 96 -16.95 -26.85 4.40
CA PRO A 96 -18.12 -26.74 3.53
C PRO A 96 -17.93 -25.65 2.46
N THR A 97 -18.35 -25.94 1.24
CA THR A 97 -18.22 -25.01 0.09
C THR A 97 -18.77 -23.62 0.39
N ALA A 98 -19.89 -23.53 1.11
CA ALA A 98 -20.48 -22.27 1.54
C ALA A 98 -19.51 -21.41 2.39
N ILE A 99 -18.83 -22.02 3.37
CA ILE A 99 -17.86 -21.32 4.23
C ILE A 99 -16.67 -20.81 3.41
N ARG A 100 -16.19 -21.63 2.46
CA ARG A 100 -15.10 -21.22 1.55
C ARG A 100 -15.49 -20.01 0.71
N ILE A 101 -16.68 -20.03 0.11
CA ILE A 101 -17.21 -18.92 -0.70
C ILE A 101 -17.35 -17.65 0.14
N ILE A 102 -17.95 -17.76 1.33
CA ILE A 102 -18.12 -16.61 2.25
C ILE A 102 -16.75 -16.03 2.63
N SER A 103 -15.76 -16.88 2.94
CA SER A 103 -14.42 -16.45 3.31
C SER A 103 -13.72 -15.71 2.17
N ILE A 104 -13.88 -16.17 0.93
CA ILE A 104 -13.33 -15.51 -0.26
C ILE A 104 -14.05 -14.17 -0.51
N ALA A 105 -15.39 -14.15 -0.43
CA ALA A 105 -16.18 -12.95 -0.64
C ALA A 105 -15.82 -11.85 0.38
N LEU A 106 -15.64 -12.22 1.65
CA LEU A 106 -15.24 -11.29 2.70
C LEU A 106 -13.82 -10.73 2.47
N GLN A 107 -12.88 -11.57 2.01
CA GLN A 107 -11.54 -11.13 1.63
C GLN A 107 -11.57 -10.12 0.48
N LEU A 108 -12.35 -10.42 -0.57
CA LEU A 108 -12.50 -9.51 -1.71
C LEU A 108 -13.16 -8.19 -1.28
N LEU A 109 -14.21 -8.25 -0.46
CA LEU A 109 -14.88 -7.06 0.07
C LEU A 109 -13.90 -6.17 0.83
N VAL A 110 -13.13 -6.74 1.75
CA VAL A 110 -12.16 -5.98 2.56
C VAL A 110 -11.03 -5.42 1.68
N PHE A 111 -10.54 -6.21 0.73
CA PHE A 111 -9.51 -5.78 -0.21
C PHE A 111 -9.98 -4.62 -1.09
N TYR A 112 -11.07 -4.79 -1.83
CA TYR A 112 -11.59 -3.75 -2.73
C TYR A 112 -12.10 -2.53 -1.96
N GLY A 113 -12.71 -2.72 -0.79
CA GLY A 113 -13.08 -1.62 0.09
C GLY A 113 -11.85 -0.81 0.53
N SER A 114 -10.73 -1.47 0.85
CA SER A 114 -9.48 -0.79 1.17
C SER A 114 -8.88 -0.06 -0.04
N CYS A 115 -8.95 -0.65 -1.25
CA CYS A 115 -8.52 -0.02 -2.50
C CYS A 115 -9.31 1.25 -2.84
N VAL A 116 -10.51 1.44 -2.30
CA VAL A 116 -11.29 2.67 -2.44
C VAL A 116 -11.06 3.62 -1.27
N LEU A 117 -11.15 3.11 -0.03
CA LEU A 117 -11.07 3.94 1.17
C LEU A 117 -9.70 4.57 1.37
N VAL A 118 -8.61 3.86 1.09
CA VAL A 118 -7.25 4.40 1.27
C VAL A 118 -6.99 5.57 0.32
N PRO A 119 -7.21 5.47 -1.00
CA PRO A 119 -7.03 6.62 -1.90
C PRO A 119 -7.97 7.80 -1.59
N VAL A 120 -9.25 7.53 -1.27
CA VAL A 120 -10.21 8.58 -0.90
C VAL A 120 -9.78 9.29 0.38
N TRP A 121 -9.27 8.54 1.36
CA TRP A 121 -8.70 9.10 2.59
C TRP A 121 -7.43 9.90 2.30
N THR A 122 -6.52 9.41 1.45
CA THR A 122 -5.30 10.12 1.07
C THR A 122 -5.62 11.45 0.39
N ARG A 123 -6.62 11.47 -0.51
CA ARG A 123 -7.14 12.72 -1.10
C ARG A 123 -7.66 13.69 -0.04
N ARG A 124 -8.45 13.20 0.94
CA ARG A 124 -8.98 14.03 2.04
C ARG A 124 -7.86 14.60 2.89
N ALA A 125 -6.88 13.78 3.25
CA ALA A 125 -5.74 14.19 4.07
C ALA A 125 -4.86 15.23 3.34
N ASN A 126 -4.64 15.08 2.04
CA ASN A 126 -3.94 16.08 1.23
C ASN A 126 -4.69 17.41 1.20
N HIS A 127 -6.00 17.38 0.92
CA HIS A 127 -6.83 18.59 0.94
C HIS A 127 -6.77 19.30 2.28
N ASN A 128 -6.99 18.58 3.38
CA ASN A 128 -7.00 19.15 4.71
C ASN A 128 -5.65 19.76 5.09
N ALA A 129 -4.53 19.12 4.74
CA ALA A 129 -3.20 19.69 4.98
C ALA A 129 -3.04 21.08 4.32
N ARG A 130 -3.53 21.26 3.09
CA ARG A 130 -3.52 22.55 2.40
C ARG A 130 -4.37 23.60 3.11
N GLN A 131 -5.54 23.20 3.63
CA GLN A 131 -6.44 24.09 4.36
C GLN A 131 -5.88 24.51 5.73
N LEU A 132 -4.92 23.75 6.27
CA LEU A 132 -4.19 24.07 7.50
C LEU A 132 -2.97 24.96 7.25
N GLY A 133 -2.75 25.44 6.02
CA GLY A 133 -1.65 26.34 5.70
C GLY A 133 -0.45 25.70 4.97
N ALA A 134 -0.53 24.41 4.60
CA ALA A 134 0.49 23.77 3.77
C ALA A 134 0.40 24.24 2.30
N CYS A 135 0.88 25.45 2.05
CA CYS A 135 1.00 26.03 0.73
C CYS A 135 2.11 25.34 -0.08
N GLY A 136 1.99 25.34 -1.41
CA GLY A 136 3.07 24.84 -2.29
C GLY A 136 3.23 23.32 -2.40
N MET A 137 2.39 22.52 -1.72
CA MET A 137 2.40 21.04 -1.85
C MET A 137 2.37 20.58 -3.31
N THR A 138 3.18 19.58 -3.63
CA THR A 138 3.41 19.08 -4.99
C THR A 138 2.22 18.32 -5.55
N PHE A 139 1.60 17.48 -4.74
CA PHE A 139 0.50 16.63 -5.19
C PHE A 139 -0.83 17.30 -4.87
N THR A 140 -1.66 17.55 -5.88
CA THR A 140 -3.04 17.99 -5.67
C THR A 140 -3.87 16.88 -5.04
N PRO A 141 -4.99 17.18 -4.35
CA PRO A 141 -5.85 16.17 -3.76
C PRO A 141 -6.32 15.10 -4.75
N GLY A 142 -6.68 15.49 -5.98
CA GLY A 142 -7.04 14.54 -7.04
C GLY A 142 -5.89 13.59 -7.39
N TRP A 143 -4.69 14.13 -7.61
CA TRP A 143 -3.49 13.36 -7.90
C TRP A 143 -3.08 12.43 -6.77
N ALA A 144 -3.25 12.88 -5.52
CA ALA A 144 -2.96 12.08 -4.33
C ALA A 144 -3.75 10.75 -4.30
N ALA A 145 -4.96 10.71 -4.86
CA ALA A 145 -5.72 9.46 -5.04
C ALA A 145 -5.39 8.73 -6.35
N ALA A 146 -5.24 9.46 -7.47
CA ALA A 146 -5.08 8.85 -8.79
C ALA A 146 -3.82 7.97 -8.90
N TRP A 147 -2.76 8.32 -8.17
CA TRP A 147 -1.50 7.57 -8.19
C TRP A 147 -1.57 6.13 -7.70
N TYR A 148 -2.63 5.76 -6.96
CA TYR A 148 -2.86 4.37 -6.56
C TYR A 148 -3.36 3.48 -7.72
N PHE A 149 -3.77 4.06 -8.84
CA PHE A 149 -4.37 3.33 -9.96
C PHE A 149 -3.53 3.37 -11.24
N LEU A 150 -2.44 4.14 -11.26
CA LEU A 150 -1.57 4.30 -12.42
C LEU A 150 -0.35 3.38 -12.30
N PRO A 151 -0.25 2.30 -13.12
CA PRO A 151 0.73 1.24 -12.91
C PRO A 151 2.19 1.69 -12.80
N PRO A 152 2.70 2.65 -13.61
CA PRO A 152 4.08 3.11 -13.44
C PRO A 152 4.30 3.94 -12.17
N GLY A 153 3.34 4.79 -11.80
CA GLY A 153 3.42 5.60 -10.58
C GLY A 153 3.26 4.79 -9.31
N LEU A 154 2.59 3.64 -9.40
CA LEU A 154 2.32 2.74 -8.28
C LEU A 154 3.59 2.18 -7.62
N PHE A 155 4.78 2.37 -8.19
CA PHE A 155 6.04 1.96 -7.57
C PHE A 155 6.62 2.97 -6.56
N TRP A 156 6.32 4.27 -6.69
CA TRP A 156 6.91 5.31 -5.84
C TRP A 156 5.98 6.48 -5.48
N LYS A 157 4.96 6.78 -6.29
CA LYS A 157 4.13 7.98 -6.09
C LYS A 157 3.28 7.94 -4.84
N PRO A 158 2.61 6.84 -4.45
CA PRO A 158 1.90 6.81 -3.18
C PRO A 158 2.81 7.00 -1.96
N TYR A 159 4.08 6.58 -2.05
CA TYR A 159 5.08 6.88 -1.02
C TYR A 159 5.41 8.37 -0.95
N GLU A 160 5.66 9.01 -2.09
CA GLU A 160 5.92 10.45 -2.16
C GLU A 160 4.73 11.26 -1.62
N VAL A 161 3.52 10.93 -2.07
CA VAL A 161 2.25 11.55 -1.63
C VAL A 161 2.08 11.42 -0.12
N MET A 162 2.21 10.21 0.43
CA MET A 162 2.01 9.98 1.86
C MET A 162 3.10 10.64 2.70
N THR A 163 4.33 10.72 2.18
CA THR A 163 5.44 11.43 2.82
C THR A 163 5.18 12.93 2.86
N GLU A 164 4.69 13.53 1.77
CA GLU A 164 4.30 14.93 1.70
C GLU A 164 3.15 15.24 2.68
N ILE A 165 2.10 14.42 2.69
CA ILE A 165 0.97 14.55 3.63
C ILE A 165 1.46 14.45 5.08
N TRP A 166 2.37 13.51 5.37
CA TRP A 166 2.91 13.36 6.72
C TRP A 166 3.62 14.64 7.16
N ARG A 167 4.53 15.17 6.33
CA ARG A 167 5.29 16.40 6.63
C ARG A 167 4.35 17.58 6.86
N ALA A 168 3.39 17.76 5.96
CA ALA A 168 2.39 18.83 6.04
C ALA A 168 1.42 18.68 7.21
N SER A 169 1.22 17.46 7.71
CA SER A 169 0.41 17.25 8.92
C SER A 169 1.22 17.50 10.19
N VAL A 170 2.53 17.26 10.19
CA VAL A 170 3.38 17.53 11.37
C VAL A 170 3.49 19.03 11.62
N ASP A 171 3.78 19.80 10.58
CA ASP A 171 3.86 21.25 10.62
C ASP A 171 3.37 21.80 9.28
N PRO A 172 2.13 22.32 9.20
CA PRO A 172 1.60 22.84 7.96
C PRO A 172 2.38 24.04 7.42
N THR A 173 2.92 24.89 8.29
CA THR A 173 3.58 26.15 7.90
C THR A 173 5.02 25.98 7.43
N ASP A 174 5.76 25.02 7.99
CA ASP A 174 7.15 24.70 7.63
C ASP A 174 7.29 23.25 7.14
N TRP A 175 6.32 22.77 6.36
CA TRP A 175 6.26 21.36 5.98
C TRP A 175 7.45 20.90 5.12
N GLU A 176 8.03 21.80 4.31
CA GLU A 176 9.17 21.49 3.44
C GLU A 176 10.43 21.14 4.25
N GLY A 177 10.64 21.80 5.39
CA GLY A 177 11.73 21.54 6.32
C GLY A 177 11.56 20.27 7.15
N ARG A 178 10.34 19.69 7.18
CA ARG A 178 10.06 18.50 7.99
C ARG A 178 10.62 17.23 7.35
N ARG A 179 11.20 16.37 8.19
CA ARG A 179 11.60 15.03 7.78
C ARG A 179 10.37 14.14 7.55
N GLY A 180 10.47 13.27 6.54
CA GLY A 180 9.52 12.18 6.35
C GLY A 180 9.54 11.18 7.51
N SER A 181 8.50 10.36 7.61
CA SER A 181 8.41 9.32 8.63
C SER A 181 8.91 7.97 8.15
N PRO A 182 9.77 7.28 8.93
CA PRO A 182 10.15 5.89 8.64
C PRO A 182 8.94 4.95 8.53
N LEU A 183 7.81 5.27 9.18
CA LEU A 183 6.58 4.48 9.07
C LEU A 183 6.08 4.41 7.63
N VAL A 184 6.14 5.54 6.90
CA VAL A 184 5.72 5.61 5.50
C VAL A 184 6.66 4.80 4.62
N GLY A 185 7.98 4.87 4.89
CA GLY A 185 8.97 4.05 4.20
C GLY A 185 8.76 2.56 4.39
N TRP A 186 8.59 2.10 5.64
CA TRP A 186 8.36 0.69 5.95
C TRP A 186 7.04 0.16 5.41
N TRP A 187 5.95 0.93 5.55
CA TRP A 187 4.66 0.58 4.95
C TRP A 187 4.81 0.33 3.45
N TRP A 188 5.46 1.25 2.74
CA TRP A 188 5.59 1.16 1.29
C TRP A 188 6.54 0.04 0.86
N ALA A 189 7.68 -0.11 1.53
CA ALA A 189 8.62 -1.20 1.27
C ALA A 189 7.96 -2.57 1.44
N LEU A 190 7.14 -2.75 2.48
CA LEU A 190 6.39 -3.98 2.71
C LEU A 190 5.29 -4.19 1.66
N TRP A 191 4.58 -3.13 1.27
CA TRP A 191 3.58 -3.20 0.20
C TRP A 191 4.22 -3.67 -1.12
N LEU A 192 5.36 -3.09 -1.49
CA LEU A 192 6.13 -3.54 -2.66
C LEU A 192 6.57 -4.99 -2.53
N ALA A 193 7.11 -5.39 -1.37
CA ALA A 193 7.58 -6.75 -1.14
C ALA A 193 6.44 -7.79 -1.25
N VAL A 194 5.26 -7.47 -0.73
CA VAL A 194 4.09 -8.35 -0.79
C VAL A 194 3.55 -8.42 -2.22
N THR A 195 3.26 -7.27 -2.85
CA THR A 195 2.61 -7.23 -4.17
C THR A 195 3.53 -7.74 -5.28
N TRP A 196 4.78 -7.29 -5.31
CA TRP A 196 5.72 -7.67 -6.36
C TRP A 196 6.50 -8.94 -6.03
N GLY A 197 6.69 -9.28 -4.75
CA GLY A 197 7.33 -10.54 -4.37
C GLY A 197 6.54 -11.75 -4.86
N GLU A 198 5.21 -11.73 -4.73
CA GLU A 198 4.35 -12.76 -5.30
C GLU A 198 4.46 -12.82 -6.82
N PHE A 199 4.30 -11.68 -7.52
CA PHE A 199 4.34 -11.65 -8.98
C PHE A 199 5.70 -12.09 -9.54
N LEU A 200 6.80 -11.57 -9.01
CA LEU A 200 8.15 -11.82 -9.53
C LEU A 200 8.65 -13.22 -9.16
N VAL A 201 8.60 -13.60 -7.87
CA VAL A 201 9.20 -14.86 -7.43
C VAL A 201 8.40 -16.05 -7.95
N TYR A 202 7.07 -16.02 -7.80
CA TYR A 202 6.23 -17.11 -8.29
C TYR A 202 6.08 -17.09 -9.82
N GLY A 203 6.06 -15.90 -10.45
CA GLY A 203 6.04 -15.78 -11.90
C GLY A 203 7.27 -16.40 -12.55
N VAL A 204 8.47 -16.07 -12.06
CA VAL A 204 9.73 -16.66 -12.55
C VAL A 204 9.77 -18.16 -12.25
N ALA A 205 9.36 -18.59 -11.07
CA ALA A 205 9.33 -20.01 -10.71
C ALA A 205 8.49 -20.83 -11.72
N LYS A 206 7.30 -20.33 -12.11
CA LYS A 206 6.45 -21.01 -13.11
C LYS A 206 7.04 -21.07 -14.51
N LEU A 207 7.90 -20.13 -14.87
CA LEU A 207 8.51 -20.08 -16.19
C LEU A 207 9.79 -20.93 -16.30
N MET A 208 10.47 -21.15 -15.16
CA MET A 208 11.86 -21.65 -15.15
C MET A 208 12.04 -22.96 -14.39
N LEU A 209 11.06 -23.40 -13.60
CA LEU A 209 11.13 -24.61 -12.79
C LEU A 209 10.07 -25.62 -13.21
N GLU A 210 10.30 -26.88 -12.82
CA GLU A 210 9.28 -27.93 -12.93
C GLU A 210 8.02 -27.55 -12.13
N PRO A 211 6.82 -27.98 -12.58
CA PRO A 211 5.55 -27.59 -11.94
C PRO A 211 5.50 -27.86 -10.43
N ALA A 212 6.06 -28.98 -9.97
CA ALA A 212 6.10 -29.34 -8.55
C ALA A 212 6.99 -28.39 -7.72
N ASP A 213 8.14 -27.98 -8.26
CA ASP A 213 9.05 -27.04 -7.61
C ASP A 213 8.46 -25.63 -7.62
N ALA A 214 7.86 -25.22 -8.74
CA ALA A 214 7.16 -23.95 -8.84
C ALA A 214 5.99 -23.83 -7.85
N GLN A 215 5.22 -24.91 -7.67
CA GLN A 215 4.14 -24.97 -6.68
C GLN A 215 4.66 -24.85 -5.25
N THR A 216 5.79 -25.50 -4.95
CA THR A 216 6.47 -25.42 -3.65
C THR A 216 6.93 -23.99 -3.35
N VAL A 217 7.60 -23.34 -4.31
CA VAL A 217 8.00 -21.92 -4.19
C VAL A 217 6.79 -21.01 -4.02
N GLY A 218 5.73 -21.21 -4.81
CA GLY A 218 4.50 -20.43 -4.70
C GLY A 218 3.80 -20.60 -3.34
N GLY A 219 3.86 -21.79 -2.74
CA GLY A 219 3.37 -22.03 -1.37
C GLY A 219 4.13 -21.20 -0.33
N ALA A 220 5.47 -21.23 -0.38
CA ALA A 220 6.34 -20.50 0.52
C ALA A 220 6.18 -18.97 0.38
N VAL A 221 6.15 -18.46 -0.85
CA VAL A 221 5.99 -17.03 -1.15
C VAL A 221 4.63 -16.51 -0.63
N ARG A 222 3.54 -17.26 -0.83
CA ARG A 222 2.23 -16.89 -0.27
C ARG A 222 2.20 -16.88 1.25
N LEU A 223 2.90 -17.82 1.90
CA LEU A 223 2.99 -17.85 3.36
C LEU A 223 3.78 -16.64 3.88
N ALA A 224 4.93 -16.33 3.26
CA ALA A 224 5.71 -15.15 3.60
C ALA A 224 4.88 -13.87 3.38
N GLY A 225 4.15 -13.78 2.26
CA GLY A 225 3.22 -12.71 1.96
C GLY A 225 2.20 -12.50 3.08
N LEU A 226 1.55 -13.57 3.57
CA LEU A 226 0.60 -13.49 4.68
C LEU A 226 1.22 -12.88 5.94
N VAL A 227 2.44 -13.30 6.30
CA VAL A 227 3.13 -12.77 7.48
C VAL A 227 3.47 -11.29 7.29
N LEU A 228 3.93 -10.88 6.10
CA LEU A 228 4.29 -9.49 5.80
C LEU A 228 3.08 -8.55 5.73
N HIS A 229 1.88 -9.05 5.43
CA HIS A 229 0.66 -8.23 5.48
C HIS A 229 0.39 -7.67 6.88
N LEU A 230 0.76 -8.39 7.96
CA LEU A 230 0.53 -7.93 9.34
C LEU A 230 1.26 -6.61 9.64
N PRO A 231 2.60 -6.52 9.58
CA PRO A 231 3.31 -5.26 9.82
C PRO A 231 2.95 -4.19 8.79
N MET A 232 2.72 -4.56 7.51
CA MET A 232 2.31 -3.63 6.47
C MET A 232 1.02 -2.89 6.85
N THR A 233 -0.01 -3.64 7.27
CA THR A 233 -1.30 -3.05 7.67
C THR A 233 -1.17 -2.25 8.96
N LEU A 234 -0.36 -2.70 9.93
CA LEU A 234 -0.11 -1.95 11.16
C LEU A 234 0.58 -0.60 10.91
N PHE A 235 1.56 -0.55 9.99
CA PHE A 235 2.19 0.71 9.61
C PHE A 235 1.18 1.66 8.94
N LEU A 236 0.39 1.17 7.98
CA LEU A 236 -0.65 2.00 7.34
C LEU A 236 -1.67 2.52 8.36
N LEU A 237 -2.14 1.66 9.25
CA LEU A 237 -3.06 2.01 10.31
C LEU A 237 -2.49 3.10 11.22
N THR A 238 -1.21 2.97 11.58
CA THR A 238 -0.50 3.96 12.40
C THR A 238 -0.36 5.30 11.67
N ILE A 239 -0.05 5.28 10.38
CA ILE A 239 0.02 6.50 9.54
C ILE A 239 -1.33 7.19 9.53
N VAL A 240 -2.40 6.46 9.21
CA VAL A 240 -3.78 7.00 9.15
C VAL A 240 -4.18 7.62 10.48
N ILE A 241 -3.93 6.95 11.61
CA ILE A 241 -4.27 7.46 12.94
C ILE A 241 -3.47 8.72 13.28
N LYS A 242 -2.15 8.72 13.03
CA LYS A 242 -1.28 9.85 13.40
C LYS A 242 -1.57 11.08 12.55
N VAL A 243 -1.69 10.92 11.23
CA VAL A 243 -2.05 12.02 10.32
C VAL A 243 -3.39 12.63 10.72
N HIS A 244 -4.41 11.79 10.95
CA HIS A 244 -5.72 12.27 11.42
C HIS A 244 -5.60 13.10 12.70
N ARG A 245 -4.91 12.58 13.73
CA ARG A 245 -4.77 13.26 15.02
C ARG A 245 -4.05 14.60 14.87
N LEU A 246 -2.98 14.65 14.09
CA LEU A 246 -2.24 15.88 13.84
C LEU A 246 -3.11 16.93 13.15
N GLN A 247 -3.81 16.54 12.06
CA GLN A 247 -4.64 17.48 11.30
C GLN A 247 -5.83 18.01 12.10
N VAL A 248 -6.50 17.16 12.87
CA VAL A 248 -7.59 17.60 13.76
C VAL A 248 -7.04 18.49 14.88
N GLY A 249 -5.89 18.16 15.45
CA GLY A 249 -5.26 18.97 16.49
C GLY A 249 -4.92 20.39 16.04
N HIS A 250 -4.36 20.55 14.83
CA HIS A 250 -4.12 21.87 14.24
C HIS A 250 -5.42 22.64 14.01
N TYR A 251 -6.43 21.97 13.45
CA TYR A 251 -7.72 22.59 13.16
C TYR A 251 -8.46 23.10 14.40
N ASP A 252 -8.41 22.31 15.49
CA ASP A 252 -9.04 22.69 16.75
C ASP A 252 -8.24 23.80 17.45
N GLY A 253 -6.90 23.78 17.34
CA GLY A 253 -6.01 24.80 17.89
C GLY A 253 -6.12 26.17 17.21
N ASP A 254 -6.34 26.21 15.89
CA ASP A 254 -6.53 27.47 15.16
C ASP A 254 -7.88 28.16 15.47
N ARG A 255 -8.79 27.47 16.16
CA ARG A 255 -10.13 27.95 16.51
C ARG A 255 -10.28 28.46 17.95
N SER A 256 -9.34 28.09 18.83
CA SER A 256 -9.30 28.52 20.24
C SER A 256 -8.56 29.83 20.41
#